data_AF-A0A7Y2F0L8-F1
#
_entry.id   AF-A0A7Y2F0L8-F1
#
_cell.length_a   1.000
_cell.length_b   1.000
_cell.length_c   1.000
_cell.angle_alpha   90.00
_cell.angle_beta   90.00
_cell.angle_gamma   90.00
#
_symmetry.space_group_name_H-M   'P 1'
#
loop_
_entity.id
_entity.type
_entity.pdbx_description
1 polymer ?
#
loop_
_entity_poly.entity_id
_entity_poly.type
_entity_poly.pdbx_seq_one_letter_code
_entity_poly.pdbx_strand_id
1 'polypeptide(L)'
;LYILGQGLEGRLGRLRFGAVWLFSGVAGGVAVTYLADPLSGTVGASGAVFGLFGIWLGSAWVQRGSRAGNAQLRSILSLLAINAFISLLPGISWQGHLGGLLGGVFAYAILRTVKDRSAAAMLLLGLSGILVFATQL
;
A
#
# COMPACT_ATOMS: atom_id res chain seq x y z
N LEU A 1 8.46 7.25 -4.30
CA LEU A 1 7.71 7.15 -5.58
C LEU A 1 8.61 6.89 -6.79
N TYR A 2 9.63 7.71 -7.05
CA TYR A 2 10.48 7.55 -8.24
C TYR A 2 11.07 6.12 -8.39
N ILE A 3 11.81 5.64 -7.40
CA ILE A 3 12.48 4.33 -7.46
C ILE A 3 11.48 3.16 -7.34
N LEU A 4 10.66 3.14 -6.27
CA LEU A 4 9.70 2.05 -6.02
C LEU A 4 8.58 1.99 -7.06
N GLY A 5 8.13 3.16 -7.54
CA GLY A 5 7.02 3.31 -8.45
C GLY A 5 7.40 2.94 -9.88
N GLN A 6 8.53 3.43 -10.40
CA GLN A 6 8.99 3.06 -11.76
C GLN A 6 9.15 1.55 -11.91
N GLY A 7 9.76 0.90 -10.91
CA GLY A 7 9.94 -0.56 -10.93
C GLY A 7 8.62 -1.34 -10.91
N LEU A 8 7.59 -0.84 -10.22
CA LEU A 8 6.27 -1.48 -10.19
C LEU A 8 5.41 -1.13 -11.39
N GLU A 9 5.43 0.11 -11.87
CA GLU A 9 4.68 0.54 -13.05
C GLU A 9 5.12 -0.24 -14.29
N GLY A 10 6.43 -0.47 -14.46
CA GLY A 10 6.94 -1.32 -15.54
C GLY A 10 6.49 -2.79 -15.45
N ARG A 11 6.28 -3.32 -14.24
CA ARG A 11 5.84 -4.72 -14.03
C ARG A 11 4.33 -4.91 -14.09
N LEU A 12 3.57 -3.94 -13.60
CA LEU A 12 2.11 -4.01 -13.46
C LEU A 12 1.38 -3.35 -14.63
N GLY A 13 2.04 -2.44 -15.35
CA GLY A 13 1.40 -1.52 -16.27
C GLY A 13 0.70 -0.36 -15.56
N ARG A 14 0.52 0.75 -16.29
CA ARG A 14 0.03 2.04 -15.76
C ARG A 14 -1.30 1.93 -15.02
N LEU A 15 -2.26 1.19 -15.59
CA LEU A 15 -3.62 1.07 -15.04
C LEU A 15 -3.63 0.37 -13.67
N ARG A 16 -2.93 -0.76 -13.55
CA ARG A 16 -2.88 -1.50 -12.29
C ARG A 16 -2.06 -0.78 -11.25
N PHE A 17 -0.96 -0.16 -11.67
CA PHE A 17 -0.15 0.67 -10.80
C PHE A 17 -0.99 1.80 -10.19
N GLY A 18 -1.76 2.52 -11.03
CA GLY A 18 -2.68 3.56 -10.57
C GLY A 18 -3.76 3.02 -9.62
N ALA A 19 -4.38 1.87 -9.96
CA ALA A 19 -5.40 1.25 -9.12
C ALA A 19 -4.86 0.84 -7.73
N VAL A 20 -3.68 0.22 -7.69
CA VAL A 20 -2.99 -0.13 -6.42
C VAL A 20 -2.67 1.13 -5.63
N TRP A 21 -2.10 2.14 -6.27
CA TRP A 21 -1.71 3.38 -5.60
C TRP A 21 -2.92 4.08 -4.95
N LEU A 22 -4.03 4.19 -5.69
CA LEU A 22 -5.28 4.75 -5.17
C LEU A 22 -5.88 3.89 -4.06
N PHE A 23 -5.97 2.57 -4.27
CA PHE A 23 -6.51 1.64 -3.29
C PHE A 23 -5.74 1.69 -1.97
N SER A 24 -4.41 1.68 -2.01
CA SER A 24 -3.58 1.79 -0.82
C SER A 24 -3.70 3.16 -0.15
N GLY A 25 -3.82 4.25 -0.92
CA GLY A 25 -4.07 5.58 -0.35
C GLY A 25 -5.37 5.63 0.44
N VAL A 26 -6.45 5.09 -0.12
CA VAL A 26 -7.76 5.01 0.56
C VAL A 26 -7.72 4.06 1.76
N ALA A 27 -7.06 2.91 1.66
CA ALA A 27 -6.87 2.02 2.82
C ALA A 27 -6.10 2.72 3.96
N GLY A 28 -5.12 3.57 3.63
CA GLY A 28 -4.47 4.45 4.58
C GLY A 28 -5.45 5.45 5.22
N GLY A 29 -6.28 6.12 4.42
CA GLY A 29 -7.32 7.03 4.89
C GLY A 29 -8.31 6.37 5.85
N VAL A 30 -8.79 5.17 5.52
CA VAL A 30 -9.66 4.36 6.40
C VAL A 30 -8.98 4.09 7.74
N ALA A 31 -7.72 3.67 7.72
CA ALA A 31 -6.98 3.43 8.96
C ALA A 31 -6.86 4.70 9.82
N VAL A 32 -6.65 5.87 9.19
CA VAL A 32 -6.68 7.16 9.91
C VAL A 32 -8.05 7.40 10.54
N THR A 33 -9.14 7.26 9.79
CA THR A 33 -10.52 7.48 10.29
C THR A 33 -10.83 6.66 11.55
N TYR A 34 -10.34 5.43 11.63
CA TYR A 34 -10.65 4.52 12.75
C TYR A 34 -9.63 4.48 13.87
N LEU A 35 -8.37 4.85 13.61
CA LEU A 35 -7.27 4.66 14.56
C LEU A 35 -6.61 5.98 15.01
N ALA A 36 -6.91 7.11 14.36
CA ALA A 36 -6.40 8.42 14.73
C ALA A 36 -7.40 9.19 15.60
N ASP A 37 -6.90 10.23 16.28
CA ASP A 37 -7.76 11.19 16.96
C ASP A 37 -8.64 11.90 15.89
N PRO A 38 -9.98 11.97 16.06
CA PRO A 38 -10.86 12.64 15.11
C PRO A 38 -10.52 14.11 14.84
N LEU A 39 -9.85 14.78 15.78
CA LEU A 39 -9.40 16.16 15.65
C LEU A 39 -8.01 16.26 14.98
N SER A 40 -7.33 15.14 14.76
CA SER A 40 -6.04 15.10 14.07
C SER A 40 -6.23 15.07 12.55
N GLY A 41 -5.91 16.19 11.91
CA GLY A 41 -5.87 16.27 10.45
C GLY A 41 -4.68 15.52 9.88
N THR A 42 -4.91 14.63 8.91
CA THR A 42 -3.84 13.96 8.16
C THR A 42 -4.03 14.21 6.66
N VAL A 43 -2.96 14.62 5.98
CA VAL A 43 -2.92 14.75 4.51
C VAL A 43 -1.58 14.25 4.00
N GLY A 44 -1.60 13.46 2.92
CA GLY A 44 -0.36 13.02 2.30
C GLY A 44 -0.52 11.85 1.34
N ALA A 45 0.32 11.86 0.30
CA ALA A 45 0.44 10.75 -0.65
C ALA A 45 1.23 9.55 -0.06
N SER A 46 1.84 9.69 1.12
CA SER A 46 2.74 8.70 1.69
C SER A 46 2.06 7.37 2.01
N GLY A 47 0.79 7.36 2.41
CA GLY A 47 0.02 6.11 2.61
C GLY A 47 -0.01 5.24 1.34
N ALA A 48 -0.22 5.85 0.17
CA ALA A 48 -0.14 5.15 -1.11
C ALA A 48 1.29 4.62 -1.41
N VAL A 49 2.33 5.34 -0.99
CA VAL A 49 3.72 4.88 -1.09
C VAL A 49 3.99 3.66 -0.21
N PHE A 50 3.45 3.64 1.01
CA PHE A 50 3.49 2.45 1.87
C PHE A 50 2.75 1.26 1.24
N GLY A 51 1.69 1.53 0.47
CA GLY A 51 1.08 0.54 -0.42
C GLY A 51 2.05 -0.12 -1.38
N LEU A 52 2.92 0.66 -2.03
CA LEU A 52 3.94 0.13 -2.92
C LEU A 52 4.95 -0.74 -2.16
N PHE A 53 5.34 -0.36 -0.93
CA PHE A 53 6.12 -1.23 -0.06
C PHE A 53 5.39 -2.56 0.23
N GLY A 54 4.07 -2.53 0.42
CA GLY A 54 3.26 -3.74 0.60
C GLY A 54 3.30 -4.69 -0.60
N ILE A 55 3.26 -4.16 -1.82
CA ILE A 55 3.45 -4.95 -3.05
C ILE A 55 4.83 -5.60 -3.07
N TRP A 56 5.88 -4.82 -2.82
CA TRP A 56 7.26 -5.32 -2.79
C TRP A 56 7.48 -6.36 -1.69
N LEU A 57 6.90 -6.14 -0.52
CA LEU A 57 6.96 -7.07 0.61
C LEU A 57 6.28 -8.39 0.26
N GLY A 58 5.07 -8.36 -0.30
CA GLY A 58 4.36 -9.55 -0.76
C GLY A 58 5.14 -10.32 -1.83
N SER A 59 5.69 -9.59 -2.81
CA SER A 59 6.56 -10.16 -3.85
C SER A 59 7.80 -10.84 -3.27
N ALA A 60 8.51 -10.16 -2.36
CA ALA A 60 9.71 -10.70 -1.73
C ALA A 60 9.40 -11.90 -0.83
N TRP A 61 8.29 -11.83 -0.10
CA TRP A 61 7.81 -12.92 0.75
C TRP A 61 7.55 -14.20 -0.04
N VAL A 62 6.89 -14.10 -1.19
CA VAL A 62 6.67 -15.27 -2.08
C VAL A 62 8.00 -15.85 -2.57
N GLN A 63 9.02 -15.02 -2.75
CA GLN A 63 10.32 -15.42 -3.31
C GLN A 63 11.38 -15.78 -2.25
N ARG A 64 11.02 -15.83 -0.96
CA ARG A 64 11.94 -16.05 0.19
C ARG A 64 12.68 -17.41 0.22
N GLY A 65 12.44 -18.28 -0.75
CA GLY A 65 13.24 -19.50 -0.97
C GLY A 65 14.52 -19.25 -1.78
N SER A 66 14.63 -18.12 -2.47
CA SER A 66 15.77 -17.78 -3.34
C SER A 66 16.72 -16.79 -2.66
N ARG A 67 18.00 -16.82 -3.07
CA ARG A 67 19.00 -15.83 -2.60
C ARG A 67 18.55 -14.40 -2.91
N ALA A 68 18.03 -14.16 -4.11
CA ALA A 68 17.54 -12.86 -4.55
C ALA A 68 16.32 -12.39 -3.74
N GLY A 69 15.32 -13.26 -3.57
CA GLY A 69 14.12 -12.95 -2.78
C GLY A 69 14.44 -12.67 -1.31
N ASN A 70 15.37 -13.42 -0.72
CA ASN A 70 15.83 -13.16 0.66
C ASN A 70 16.62 -11.85 0.81
N ALA A 71 17.39 -11.46 -0.21
CA ALA A 71 18.06 -10.16 -0.21
C ALA A 71 17.03 -9.03 -0.32
N GLN A 72 16.05 -9.18 -1.21
CA GLN A 72 14.97 -8.22 -1.37
C GLN A 72 14.11 -8.08 -0.12
N LEU A 73 13.73 -9.20 0.51
CA LEU A 73 12.93 -9.19 1.73
C LEU A 73 13.65 -8.46 2.86
N ARG A 74 14.95 -8.74 3.06
CA ARG A 74 15.78 -8.01 4.02
C ARG A 74 15.81 -6.52 3.73
N SER A 75 16.06 -6.12 2.49
CA SER A 75 16.10 -4.71 2.09
C SER A 75 14.77 -3.99 2.36
N ILE A 76 13.64 -4.59 1.97
CA ILE A 76 12.31 -4.02 2.20
C ILE A 76 11.99 -3.93 3.69
N LEU A 77 12.29 -4.97 4.47
CA LEU A 77 12.06 -4.95 5.92
C LEU A 77 12.93 -3.90 6.62
N SER A 78 14.20 -3.72 6.21
CA SER A 78 15.05 -2.67 6.75
C SER A 78 14.48 -1.28 6.46
N LEU A 79 14.03 -1.03 5.22
CA LEU A 79 13.41 0.24 4.85
C LEU A 79 12.10 0.47 5.61
N LEU A 80 11.27 -0.57 5.76
CA LEU A 80 10.02 -0.49 6.52
C LEU A 80 10.27 -0.22 8.00
N ALA A 81 11.29 -0.83 8.61
CA ALA A 81 11.65 -0.56 9.99
C ALA A 81 12.03 0.91 10.19
N ILE A 82 12.92 1.44 9.34
CA ILE A 82 13.32 2.86 9.38
C ILE A 82 12.10 3.77 9.21
N ASN A 83 11.26 3.49 8.22
CA ASN A 83 10.08 4.30 7.95
C ASN A 83 9.02 4.18 9.07
N ALA A 84 8.91 3.03 9.73
CA ALA A 84 8.03 2.86 10.89
C ALA A 84 8.49 3.74 12.06
N PHE A 85 9.79 3.80 12.35
CA PHE A 85 10.31 4.73 13.37
C PHE A 85 10.04 6.19 13.00
N ILE A 86 10.29 6.57 11.74
CA ILE A 86 9.95 7.93 11.25
C ILE A 86 8.45 8.19 11.40
N SER A 87 7.60 7.19 11.18
CA SER A 87 6.14 7.33 11.26
C SER A 87 5.63 7.69 12.65
N LEU A 88 6.42 7.44 13.69
CA LEU A 88 6.07 7.75 15.07
C LEU A 88 6.45 9.18 15.47
N LEU A 89 7.14 9.93 14.60
CA LEU A 89 7.48 11.33 14.87
C LEU A 89 6.22 12.22 14.84
N PRO A 90 6.17 13.29 15.64
CA PRO A 90 5.06 14.23 15.65
C PRO A 90 4.76 14.78 14.24
N GLY A 91 3.47 14.83 13.90
CA GLY A 91 3.02 15.32 12.58
C GLY A 91 3.08 14.29 11.46
N ILE A 92 3.50 13.04 11.74
CA ILE A 92 3.47 11.94 10.76
C ILE A 92 2.40 10.92 11.18
N SER A 93 1.53 10.55 10.24
CA SER A 93 0.46 9.59 10.50
C SER A 93 0.94 8.15 10.32
N TRP A 94 1.28 7.49 11.42
CA TRP A 94 1.58 6.06 11.40
C TRP A 94 0.37 5.22 11.00
N GLN A 95 -0.85 5.66 11.32
CA GLN A 95 -2.09 5.01 10.93
C GLN A 95 -2.22 4.95 9.40
N GLY A 96 -1.99 6.08 8.73
CA GLY A 96 -2.04 6.17 7.27
C GLY A 96 -0.98 5.30 6.59
N HIS A 97 0.23 5.25 7.17
CA HIS A 97 1.30 4.39 6.69
C HIS A 97 1.00 2.89 6.89
N LEU A 98 0.47 2.50 8.05
CA LEU A 98 0.07 1.13 8.35
C LEU A 98 -1.07 0.66 7.42
N GLY A 99 -2.15 1.46 7.33
CA GLY A 99 -3.28 1.15 6.46
C GLY A 99 -2.87 1.05 4.99
N GLY A 100 -2.01 1.95 4.54
CA GLY A 100 -1.42 1.91 3.21
C GLY A 100 -0.64 0.63 2.95
N LEU A 101 0.26 0.25 3.86
CA LEU A 101 1.06 -0.98 3.78
C LEU A 101 0.18 -2.22 3.68
N LEU A 102 -0.81 -2.35 4.57
CA LEU A 102 -1.74 -3.49 4.59
C LEU A 102 -2.58 -3.53 3.31
N GLY A 103 -3.08 -2.37 2.85
CA GLY A 103 -3.79 -2.26 1.58
C GLY A 103 -2.94 -2.71 0.38
N GLY A 104 -1.65 -2.37 0.39
CA GLY A 104 -0.68 -2.83 -0.60
C GLY A 104 -0.48 -4.36 -0.59
N VAL A 105 -0.28 -4.95 0.59
CA VAL A 105 -0.15 -6.42 0.72
C VAL A 105 -1.42 -7.12 0.23
N PHE A 106 -2.59 -6.59 0.57
CA PHE A 106 -3.87 -7.11 0.10
C PHE A 106 -4.02 -6.99 -1.43
N ALA A 107 -3.66 -5.84 -1.99
CA ALA A 107 -3.68 -5.64 -3.43
C ALA A 107 -2.73 -6.59 -4.17
N TYR A 108 -1.57 -6.91 -3.60
CA TYR A 108 -0.66 -7.92 -4.14
C TYR A 108 -1.32 -9.31 -4.21
N ALA A 109 -2.05 -9.70 -3.16
CA ALA A 109 -2.76 -10.98 -3.13
C ALA A 109 -3.81 -11.08 -4.25
N ILE A 110 -4.55 -10.00 -4.51
CA ILE A 110 -5.50 -9.91 -5.63
C ILE A 110 -4.77 -10.02 -6.98
N LEU A 111 -3.70 -9.24 -7.17
CA LEU A 111 -2.92 -9.24 -8.41
C LEU A 111 -2.34 -10.61 -8.75
N ARG A 112 -2.05 -11.44 -7.75
CA ARG A 112 -1.50 -12.79 -7.94
C ARG A 112 -2.53 -13.83 -8.35
N THR A 113 -3.82 -13.57 -8.09
CA THR A 113 -4.90 -14.57 -8.20
C THR A 113 -5.86 -14.25 -9.34
N VAL A 114 -5.93 -12.99 -9.77
CA VAL A 114 -6.93 -12.51 -10.72
C VAL A 114 -6.29 -12.07 -12.04
N LYS A 115 -6.95 -12.41 -13.15
CA LYS A 115 -6.54 -11.99 -14.51
C LYS A 115 -6.39 -10.48 -14.63
N ASP A 116 -5.57 -10.09 -15.59
CA ASP A 116 -4.96 -8.78 -15.59
C ASP A 116 -5.88 -7.57 -15.54
N ARG A 117 -6.92 -7.56 -16.38
CA ARG A 117 -7.90 -6.47 -16.43
C ARG A 117 -8.89 -6.51 -15.27
N SER A 118 -9.23 -7.70 -14.80
CA SER A 118 -10.19 -7.92 -13.71
C SER A 118 -9.62 -7.50 -12.36
N ALA A 119 -8.30 -7.63 -12.15
CA ALA A 119 -7.66 -7.22 -10.90
C ALA A 119 -7.75 -5.70 -10.66
N ALA A 120 -7.51 -4.89 -11.69
CA ALA A 120 -7.69 -3.44 -11.60
C ALA A 120 -9.14 -3.07 -11.31
N ALA A 121 -10.10 -3.71 -12.00
CA ALA A 121 -11.52 -3.49 -11.75
C ALA A 121 -11.92 -3.86 -10.32
N MET A 122 -11.45 -4.99 -9.77
CA MET A 122 -11.73 -5.39 -8.39
C MET A 122 -11.18 -4.40 -7.36
N LEU A 123 -9.97 -3.88 -7.57
CA LEU A 123 -9.39 -2.86 -6.68
C LEU A 123 -10.21 -1.56 -6.73
N LEU A 124 -10.64 -1.13 -7.92
CA LEU A 124 -11.45 0.07 -8.08
C LEU A 124 -12.89 -0.11 -7.55
N LEU A 125 -13.48 -1.29 -7.69
CA LEU A 125 -14.77 -1.62 -7.09
C LEU A 125 -14.67 -1.64 -5.56
N GLY A 126 -13.64 -2.28 -5.01
CA GLY A 126 -13.36 -2.24 -3.58
C GLY A 126 -13.17 -0.81 -3.06
N LEU A 127 -12.44 0.02 -3.80
CA LEU A 127 -12.29 1.45 -3.52
C LEU A 127 -13.64 2.16 -3.48
N SER A 128 -14.50 1.94 -4.47
CA SER A 128 -15.83 2.56 -4.51
C SER A 128 -16.70 2.15 -3.32
N GLY A 129 -16.67 0.87 -2.92
CA GLY A 129 -17.40 0.40 -1.74
C GLY A 129 -16.90 1.04 -0.45
N ILE A 130 -15.57 1.16 -0.29
CA ILE A 130 -14.96 1.84 0.87
C ILE A 130 -15.35 3.31 0.91
N LEU A 131 -15.28 4.01 -0.22
CA LEU A 131 -15.62 5.44 -0.29
C LEU A 131 -17.11 5.68 0.02
N VAL A 132 -18.01 4.86 -0.53
CA VAL A 132 -19.45 4.94 -0.21
C VAL A 132 -19.68 4.73 1.28
N PHE A 133 -19.08 3.71 1.88
CA PHE A 133 -19.20 3.46 3.31
C PHE A 133 -18.65 4.61 4.16
N ALA A 134 -17.51 5.19 3.78
CA ALA A 134 -16.90 6.31 4.47
C ALA A 134 -17.77 7.58 4.45
N THR A 135 -18.67 7.76 3.48
CA THR A 135 -19.63 8.87 3.48
C THR A 135 -20.78 8.71 4.49
N GLN A 136 -20.92 7.54 5.11
CA GLN A 136 -21.99 7.24 6.08
C GLN A 136 -21.53 7.33 7.54
N LEU A 137 -20.25 7.66 7.78
CA LEU A 137 -19.63 7.86 9.09
C LEU A 137 -19.62 9.35 9.45
#